data_AF-A0A931QZV9-F1
#
_entry.id   AF-A0A931QZV9-F1
#
_cell.length_a   1.000
_cell.length_b   1.000
_cell.length_c   1.000
_cell.angle_alpha   90.00
_cell.angle_beta   90.00
_cell.angle_gamma   90.00
#
_symmetry.space_group_name_H-M   'P 1'
#
loop_
_entity.id
_entity.type
_entity.pdbx_description
1 polymer ?
#
loop_
_entity_poly.entity_id
_entity_poly.type
_entity_poly.pdbx_seq_one_letter_code
_entity_poly.pdbx_strand_id
1 'polypeptide(L)' 'IYYLTQAGVAPPIFIAFTNRAGKLHFSFERFLENRIREKFGFAGTPIVIKSRRRE' A
#
# COMPACT_ATOMS: atom_id res chain seq x y z
N ILE A 1 8.85 -3.73 -5.35
CA ILE A 1 8.48 -3.80 -3.92
C ILE A 1 9.09 -5.08 -3.39
N TYR A 2 9.76 -5.04 -2.24
CA TYR A 2 10.30 -6.25 -1.61
C TYR A 2 9.21 -7.00 -0.85
N TYR A 3 8.50 -6.28 0.01
CA TYR A 3 7.36 -6.79 0.76
C TYR A 3 6.42 -5.65 1.16
N LEU A 4 5.23 -6.02 1.59
CA LEU A 4 4.16 -5.11 1.98
C LEU A 4 3.56 -5.62 3.29
N THR A 5 3.40 -4.75 4.28
CA THR A 5 2.84 -5.08 5.60
C THR A 5 1.65 -4.19 5.92
N GLN A 6 0.66 -4.72 6.63
CA GLN A 6 -0.40 -3.91 7.20
C GLN A 6 0.08 -3.33 8.54
N ALA A 7 0.02 -2.00 8.68
CA ALA A 7 0.45 -1.25 9.87
C ALA A 7 -0.73 -0.64 10.65
N GLY A 8 -1.94 -0.64 10.07
CA GLY A 8 -3.14 -0.11 10.69
C GLY A 8 -4.40 -0.80 10.17
N VAL A 9 -5.48 -0.77 10.96
CA VAL A 9 -6.72 -1.52 10.69
C VAL A 9 -7.90 -0.62 10.30
N ALA A 10 -8.08 0.52 10.98
CA ALA A 10 -9.19 1.45 10.73
C ALA A 10 -8.66 2.90 10.61
N PRO A 11 -8.30 3.37 9.40
CA PRO A 11 -8.38 2.69 8.11
C PRO A 11 -7.26 1.64 7.89
N PRO A 12 -7.40 0.72 6.92
CA PRO A 12 -6.32 -0.17 6.50
C PRO A 12 -5.13 0.61 5.96
N ILE A 13 -3.99 0.54 6.67
CA ILE A 13 -2.75 1.20 6.26
C ILE A 13 -1.75 0.13 5.88
N PHE A 14 -1.20 0.22 4.67
CA PHE A 14 -0.15 -0.66 4.17
C PHE A 14 1.17 0.10 3.99
N ILE A 15 2.27 -0.50 4.42
CA ILE A 15 3.62 0.01 4.19
C ILE A 15 4.31 -0.90 3.18
N ALA A 16 4.59 -0.35 1.99
CA ALA A 16 5.37 -1.00 0.95
C ALA A 16 6.86 -0.68 1.14
N PHE A 17 7.67 -1.72 1.36
CA PHE A 17 9.12 -1.58 1.46
C PHE A 17 9.77 -1.71 0.09
N THR A 18 10.52 -0.69 -0.32
CA THR A 18 11.13 -0.60 -1.65
C THR A 18 12.62 -0.25 -1.57
N ASN A 19 13.32 -0.32 -2.70
CA ASN A 19 14.73 0.06 -2.80
C ASN A 19 14.97 1.57 -2.83
N ARG A 20 13.91 2.37 -3.07
CA ARG A 20 14.00 3.83 -3.18
C ARG A 20 13.27 4.51 -2.02
N ALA A 21 13.77 5.68 -1.64
CA ALA A 21 13.06 6.59 -0.75
C ALA A 21 12.02 7.39 -1.54
N GLY A 22 10.97 7.84 -0.84
CA GLY A 22 9.91 8.66 -1.43
C GLY A 22 8.67 7.88 -1.83
N LYS A 23 7.69 8.61 -2.35
CA LYS A 23 6.37 8.08 -2.72
C LYS A 23 6.47 7.17 -3.95
N LEU A 24 5.57 6.20 -4.01
CA LEU A 24 5.33 5.46 -5.25
C LEU A 24 4.79 6.42 -6.30
N HIS A 25 5.02 6.09 -7.57
CA HIS A 25 4.32 6.80 -8.64
C HIS A 25 2.82 6.54 -8.50
N PHE A 26 1.98 7.56 -8.68
CA PHE A 26 0.55 7.50 -8.40
C PHE A 26 -0.15 6.34 -9.12
N SER A 27 0.26 6.01 -10.34
CA SER A 27 -0.33 4.90 -11.11
C SER A 27 -0.07 3.54 -10.46
N PHE A 28 1.14 3.35 -9.91
CA PHE A 28 1.52 2.13 -9.24
C PHE A 28 0.89 2.01 -7.85
N GLU A 29 0.73 3.13 -7.16
CA GLU A 29 -0.02 3.20 -5.89
C GLU A 29 -1.49 2.80 -6.10
N ARG A 30 -2.18 3.37 -7.10
CA ARG A 30 -3.55 2.98 -7.46
C ARG A 30 -3.67 1.52 -7.88
N PHE A 31 -2.68 1.03 -8.63
CA PHE A 31 -2.65 -0.39 -9.01
C PHE A 31 -2.62 -1.30 -7.77
N LEU A 32 -1.75 -1.01 -6.79
CA LEU A 32 -1.68 -1.79 -5.56
C LEU A 32 -2.96 -1.68 -4.73
N GLU A 33 -3.54 -0.48 -4.63
CA GLU A 33 -4.81 -0.28 -3.96
C GLU A 33 -5.90 -1.17 -4.55
N ASN A 34 -6.07 -1.15 -5.88
CA ASN A 34 -7.07 -1.95 -6.57
C ASN A 34 -6.83 -3.46 -6.33
N ARG A 35 -5.59 -3.93 -6.40
CA ARG A 35 -5.26 -5.34 -6.14
C ARG A 35 -5.54 -5.77 -4.71
N ILE A 36 -5.25 -4.92 -3.73
CA ILE A 36 -5.57 -5.18 -2.32
C ILE A 36 -7.09 -5.21 -2.13
N ARG A 37 -7.81 -4.28 -2.75
CA ARG A 37 -9.28 -4.21 -2.69
C ARG A 37 -9.94 -5.45 -3.32
N GLU A 38 -9.47 -5.87 -4.49
CA GLU A 38 -9.92 -7.10 -5.18
C GLU A 38 -9.71 -8.36 -4.33
N LYS A 39 -8.56 -8.45 -3.64
CA LYS A 39 -8.19 -9.66 -2.90
C LYS A 39 -8.84 -9.77 -1.52
N PHE A 40 -9.03 -8.64 -0.82
CA PHE A 40 -9.46 -8.63 0.58
C PHE A 40 -10.83 -7.97 0.81
N GLY A 41 -11.46 -7.41 -0.21
CA GLY A 41 -12.85 -6.95 -0.13
C GLY A 41 -13.07 -5.68 0.69
N PHE A 42 -12.12 -4.73 0.70
CA PHE A 42 -12.23 -3.45 1.43
C PHE A 42 -13.26 -2.47 0.82
N ALA A 43 -14.45 -2.91 0.45
CA ALA A 43 -15.49 -2.04 -0.12
C ALA A 43 -15.87 -0.89 0.83
N GLY A 44 -15.96 0.33 0.31
CA GLY A 44 -16.36 1.52 1.08
C GLY A 44 -15.32 2.05 2.09
N THR A 45 -14.20 1.36 2.30
CA THR A 45 -13.12 1.82 3.18
C THR A 45 -11.95 2.38 2.37
N PRO A 46 -11.39 3.55 2.72
CA PRO A 46 -10.17 4.04 2.09
C PRO A 46 -8.97 3.15 2.47
N ILE A 47 -8.13 2.82 1.50
CA ILE A 47 -6.87 2.09 1.72
C ILE A 47 -5.74 3.11 1.63
N VAL A 48 -4.86 3.15 2.63
CA VAL A 48 -3.71 4.06 2.64
C VAL A 48 -2.44 3.27 2.36
N ILE A 49 -1.71 3.64 1.30
CA ILE A 49 -0.43 3.01 0.97
C ILE A 49 0.70 4.01 1.21
N LYS A 50 1.61 3.65 2.11
CA LYS A 50 2.87 4.38 2.35
C LYS A 50 4.02 3.60 1.75
N SER A 51 5.02 4.31 1.27
CA SER A 51 6.28 3.71 0.81
C SER A 51 7.40 4.07 1.77
N ARG A 52 8.23 3.08 2.09
CA ARG A 52 9.43 3.25 2.90
C ARG A 52 10.59 2.57 2.19
N ARG A 53 11.77 3.20 2.25
CA ARG A 53 13.00 2.54 1.81
C ARG A 53 13.32 1.41 2.78
N ARG A 54 13.65 0.24 2.24
CA ARG A 54 14.27 -0.85 3.00
C ARG A 54 15.73 -0.46 3.22
N GLU A 55 16.13 -0.38 4.49
CA GLU A 55 17.55 -0.31 4.88
C GLU A 55 18.28 -1.60 4.51
#